data_AF-A0A660PTM2-F1
#
_entry.id   AF-A0A660PTM2-F1
#
_cell.length_a   1.000
_cell.length_b   1.000
_cell.length_c   1.000
_cell.angle_alpha   90.00
_cell.angle_beta   90.00
_cell.angle_gamma   90.00
#
_symmetry.space_group_name_H-M   'P 1'
#
loop_
_entity.id
_entity.type
_entity.pdbx_description
1 polymer ?
#
loop_
_entity_poly.entity_id
_entity_poly.type
_entity_poly.pdbx_seq_one_letter_code
_entity_poly.pdbx_strand_id
1 'polypeptide(L)'
;MKGLYSFFSLLLLIAIALIGVQLVKWHFLFGVIIPYLAVAIFIIGIIYRVVKWAKSPVPFRITTTCGQQKTLPWIKSSRFDNPSNLFGTLVRMAMEILFFRSLFRNTKADIKDGKIVYGGNKWLWLGGLAFHWTFLIVLLRHFRFFTEPTPFFVSWIQNLDGLLQIGVPVMYMTDVILLGALTYLFLRRVIIPQVRYISLASDYFPLFLIMAIGTTGVLMRYVPSMKVDIIAVKELTLGLIGFSPVVPEGIGATFFIHLFLVSLLLAYFPISKLMHMGGVFLSPTRNLANNNRARRHVNPWDYPVKGHSYEEWEDEFRELMKDCGLPLEKEE
;
A
#
# COMPACT_ATOMS: atom_id res chain seq x y z
N MET A 1 -22.99 10.68 -5.54
CA MET A 1 -22.36 12.01 -5.48
C MET A 1 -20.84 11.93 -5.28
N LYS A 2 -20.30 11.39 -4.17
CA LYS A 2 -18.84 11.37 -3.89
C LYS A 2 -17.96 10.82 -5.03
N GLY A 3 -18.33 9.70 -5.64
CA GLY A 3 -17.59 9.13 -6.76
C GLY A 3 -17.64 9.97 -8.04
N LEU A 4 -18.74 10.70 -8.28
CA LEU A 4 -18.87 11.58 -9.45
C LEU A 4 -17.90 12.76 -9.35
N TYR A 5 -17.74 13.36 -8.16
CA TYR A 5 -16.75 14.42 -7.96
C TYR A 5 -15.34 13.97 -8.34
N SER A 6 -14.91 12.80 -7.86
CA SER A 6 -13.59 12.24 -8.19
C SER A 6 -13.43 11.91 -9.67
N PHE A 7 -14.50 11.47 -10.33
CA PHE A 7 -14.49 11.16 -11.75
C PHE A 7 -14.36 12.43 -12.59
N PHE A 8 -15.23 13.43 -12.36
CA PHE A 8 -15.20 14.69 -13.09
C PHE A 8 -13.94 15.51 -12.80
N SER A 9 -13.40 15.46 -11.59
CA SER A 9 -12.12 16.10 -11.29
C SER A 9 -10.98 15.49 -12.11
N LEU A 10 -10.97 14.16 -12.27
CA LEU A 10 -9.97 13.49 -13.11
C LEU A 10 -10.16 13.83 -14.59
N LEU A 11 -11.40 13.82 -15.08
CA LEU A 11 -11.69 14.21 -16.46
C LEU A 11 -11.25 15.65 -16.77
N LEU A 12 -11.48 16.58 -15.84
CA LEU A 12 -11.02 17.95 -15.97
C LEU A 12 -9.50 18.02 -16.06
N LEU A 13 -8.77 17.29 -15.21
CA LEU A 13 -7.31 17.23 -15.24
C LEU A 13 -6.78 16.63 -16.55
N ILE A 14 -7.43 15.58 -17.06
CA ILE A 14 -7.10 14.99 -18.37
C ILE A 14 -7.36 15.98 -19.50
N ALA A 15 -8.48 16.71 -19.46
CA ALA A 15 -8.82 17.72 -20.46
C ALA A 15 -7.79 18.87 -20.47
N ILE A 16 -7.35 19.33 -19.29
CA ILE A 16 -6.29 20.33 -19.16
C ILE A 16 -5.00 19.83 -19.80
N ALA A 17 -4.59 18.59 -19.52
CA ALA A 17 -3.39 18.00 -20.12
C ALA A 17 -3.52 17.86 -21.64
N LEU A 18 -4.68 17.37 -22.13
CA LEU A 18 -4.94 17.22 -23.55
C LEU A 18 -4.90 18.58 -24.28
N ILE A 19 -5.56 19.61 -23.74
CA ILE A 19 -5.55 20.96 -24.33
C ILE A 19 -4.15 21.55 -24.32
N GLY A 20 -3.45 21.48 -23.18
CA GLY A 20 -2.10 22.03 -23.03
C GLY A 20 -1.10 21.40 -23.99
N VAL A 21 -1.19 20.08 -24.21
CA VAL A 21 -0.30 19.36 -25.12
C VAL A 21 -0.72 19.52 -26.58
N GLN A 22 -2.00 19.28 -26.91
CA GLN A 22 -2.45 19.21 -28.30
C GLN A 22 -2.61 20.58 -28.94
N LEU A 23 -3.17 21.55 -28.21
CA LEU A 23 -3.49 22.89 -28.74
C LEU A 23 -2.38 23.90 -28.44
N VAL A 24 -1.91 23.94 -27.19
CA VAL A 24 -0.95 24.96 -26.74
C VAL A 24 0.52 24.52 -26.91
N LYS A 25 0.77 23.24 -27.20
CA LYS A 25 2.11 22.67 -27.43
C LYS A 25 3.06 22.80 -26.24
N TRP A 26 2.54 22.72 -25.01
CA TRP A 26 3.32 22.77 -23.77
C TRP A 26 4.10 21.47 -23.46
N HIS A 27 4.77 20.89 -24.46
CA HIS A 27 5.46 19.61 -24.34
C HIS A 27 6.57 19.67 -23.26
N PHE A 28 7.28 20.78 -23.12
CA PHE A 28 8.31 20.93 -22.09
C PHE A 28 7.72 20.96 -20.67
N LEU A 29 6.59 21.62 -20.47
CA LEU A 29 5.91 21.68 -19.16
C LEU A 29 5.47 20.28 -18.72
N PHE A 30 4.79 19.54 -19.60
CA PHE A 30 4.26 18.20 -19.30
C PHE A 30 5.31 17.09 -19.36
N GLY A 31 6.35 17.25 -20.18
CA GLY A 31 7.43 16.29 -20.35
C GLY A 31 8.56 16.42 -19.34
N VAL A 32 8.78 17.61 -18.76
CA VAL A 32 9.97 17.91 -17.94
C VAL A 32 9.59 18.49 -16.58
N ILE A 33 8.96 19.66 -16.57
CA ILE A 33 8.72 20.43 -15.33
C ILE A 33 7.79 19.66 -14.38
N ILE A 34 6.63 19.22 -14.87
CA ILE A 34 5.65 18.50 -14.06
C ILE A 34 6.22 17.18 -13.51
N PRO A 35 6.90 16.33 -14.31
CA PRO A 35 7.56 15.13 -13.79
C PRO A 35 8.58 15.42 -12.68
N TYR A 36 9.45 16.43 -12.83
CA TYR A 36 10.41 16.76 -11.78
C TYR A 36 9.73 17.24 -10.50
N LEU A 37 8.74 18.12 -10.60
CA LEU A 37 7.97 18.58 -9.43
C LEU A 37 7.25 17.41 -8.75
N ALA A 38 6.66 16.50 -9.52
CA ALA A 38 5.98 15.32 -8.99
C ALA A 38 6.94 14.39 -8.24
N VAL A 39 8.13 14.13 -8.78
CA VAL A 39 9.17 13.33 -8.12
C VAL A 39 9.65 14.02 -6.84
N ALA A 40 9.90 15.33 -6.86
CA ALA A 40 10.30 16.08 -5.68
C ALA A 40 9.24 16.00 -4.57
N ILE A 41 7.97 16.26 -4.90
CA ILE A 41 6.83 16.15 -3.96
C ILE A 41 6.72 14.73 -3.41
N PHE A 42 6.85 13.72 -4.26
CA PHE A 42 6.79 12.31 -3.86
C PHE A 42 7.88 11.95 -2.85
N ILE A 43 9.15 12.28 -3.16
CA ILE A 43 10.30 11.96 -2.30
C ILE A 43 10.19 12.70 -0.97
N ILE A 44 10.02 14.03 -1.01
CA ILE A 44 9.91 14.86 0.20
C ILE A 44 8.73 14.41 1.05
N GLY A 45 7.58 14.17 0.41
CA GLY A 45 6.37 13.73 1.07
C GLY A 45 6.51 12.36 1.75
N ILE A 46 7.14 11.38 1.09
CA ILE A 46 7.42 10.06 1.70
C ILE A 46 8.35 10.22 2.90
N ILE A 47 9.46 10.95 2.76
CA ILE A 47 10.41 11.19 3.85
C ILE A 47 9.69 11.81 5.04
N TYR A 48 8.91 12.88 4.81
CA TYR A 48 8.14 13.54 5.86
C TYR A 48 7.20 12.56 6.59
N ARG A 49 6.45 11.74 5.85
CA ARG A 49 5.51 10.76 6.43
C ARG A 49 6.24 9.69 7.24
N VAL A 50 7.32 9.13 6.70
CA VAL A 50 8.13 8.10 7.36
C VAL A 50 8.75 8.64 8.65
N VAL A 51 9.36 9.83 8.61
CA VAL A 51 9.95 10.47 9.79
C VAL A 51 8.87 10.76 10.84
N LYS A 52 7.69 11.25 10.44
CA LYS A 52 6.58 11.50 11.35
C LYS A 52 6.14 10.23 12.08
N TRP A 53 6.02 9.10 11.36
CA TRP A 53 5.66 7.82 11.97
C TRP A 53 6.77 7.25 12.85
N ALA A 54 8.03 7.35 12.41
CA ALA A 54 9.18 6.87 13.18
C ALA A 54 9.35 7.62 14.52
N LYS A 55 8.96 8.90 14.57
CA LYS A 55 8.94 9.70 15.81
C LYS A 55 7.77 9.39 16.75
N SER A 56 6.79 8.59 16.31
CA SER A 56 5.65 8.25 17.15
C SER A 56 6.07 7.24 18.23
N PRO A 57 5.86 7.55 19.52
CA PRO A 57 6.29 6.67 20.61
C PRO A 57 5.49 5.36 20.58
N VAL A 58 6.16 4.25 20.89
CA VAL A 58 5.57 2.91 20.97
C VAL A 58 5.92 2.34 22.35
N PRO A 59 5.19 2.76 23.40
CA PRO A 59 5.58 2.46 24.79
C PRO A 59 5.57 0.97 25.12
N PHE A 60 4.68 0.22 24.48
CA PHE A 60 4.53 -1.21 24.69
C PHE A 60 4.40 -1.96 23.36
N ARG A 61 4.72 -3.26 23.38
CA ARG A 61 4.47 -4.11 22.22
C ARG A 61 2.98 -4.44 22.14
N ILE A 62 2.31 -3.83 21.18
CA ILE A 62 0.87 -3.99 20.92
C ILE A 62 0.59 -4.90 19.71
N THR A 63 1.39 -5.95 19.53
CA THR A 63 1.24 -6.89 18.42
C THR A 63 -0.16 -7.50 18.40
N THR A 64 -0.85 -7.42 17.28
CA THR A 64 -2.14 -8.11 17.10
C THR A 64 -1.92 -9.62 17.16
N THR A 65 -2.65 -10.28 18.05
CA THR A 65 -2.59 -11.73 18.26
C THR A 65 -3.71 -12.42 17.50
N CYS A 66 -3.40 -12.98 16.33
CA CYS A 66 -4.35 -13.81 15.59
C CYS A 66 -4.04 -15.30 15.87
N GLY A 67 -4.86 -15.95 16.69
CA GLY A 67 -4.70 -17.37 17.02
C GLY A 67 -3.77 -17.65 18.22
N GLN A 68 -3.47 -18.94 18.42
CA GLN A 68 -2.88 -19.45 19.65
C GLN A 68 -1.43 -18.97 19.85
N GLN A 69 -1.18 -18.30 20.99
CA GLN A 69 0.16 -17.87 21.41
C GLN A 69 1.03 -19.05 21.86
N LYS A 70 2.35 -18.89 21.79
CA LYS A 70 3.28 -19.89 22.34
C LYS A 70 3.14 -19.94 23.86
N THR A 71 2.69 -21.08 24.38
CA THR A 71 2.47 -21.34 25.81
C THR A 71 3.14 -22.64 26.21
N LEU A 72 2.40 -23.75 26.14
CA LEU A 72 2.83 -25.08 26.57
C LEU A 72 3.27 -25.91 25.35
N PRO A 73 4.26 -26.83 25.49
CA PRO A 73 4.79 -27.61 24.37
C PRO A 73 3.76 -28.42 23.59
N TRP A 74 2.69 -28.87 24.25
CA TRP A 74 1.63 -29.69 23.66
C TRP A 74 0.52 -28.87 22.98
N ILE A 75 0.48 -27.54 23.17
CA ILE A 75 -0.51 -26.68 22.52
C ILE A 75 0.10 -26.11 21.24
N LYS A 76 -0.46 -26.47 20.08
CA LYS A 76 0.01 -26.00 18.78
C LYS A 76 -0.10 -24.48 18.66
N SER A 77 1.04 -23.81 18.64
CA SER A 77 1.14 -22.36 18.48
C SER A 77 0.97 -21.93 17.02
N SER A 78 0.30 -20.78 16.82
CA SER A 78 0.14 -20.14 15.52
C SER A 78 1.34 -19.26 15.20
N ARG A 79 2.48 -19.87 14.86
CA ARG A 79 3.81 -19.21 14.79
C ARG A 79 3.88 -17.96 13.91
N PHE A 80 3.07 -17.85 12.86
CA PHE A 80 3.08 -16.72 11.93
C PHE A 80 1.95 -15.71 12.16
N ASP A 81 0.83 -16.15 12.74
CA ASP A 81 -0.31 -15.27 13.01
C ASP A 81 -0.24 -14.67 14.43
N ASN A 82 0.55 -15.31 15.31
CA ASN A 82 0.89 -14.86 16.65
C ASN A 82 2.40 -15.07 16.92
N PRO A 83 3.27 -14.29 16.28
CA PRO A 83 4.71 -14.54 16.29
C PRO A 83 5.35 -14.20 17.63
N SER A 84 6.06 -15.16 18.23
CA SER A 84 6.75 -14.98 19.53
C SER A 84 8.21 -14.50 19.39
N ASN A 85 8.73 -14.37 18.17
CA ASN A 85 10.12 -13.96 17.90
C ASN A 85 10.21 -13.10 16.61
N LEU A 86 11.41 -12.57 16.35
CA LEU A 86 11.67 -11.71 15.19
C LEU A 86 11.41 -12.44 13.86
N PHE A 87 11.90 -13.68 13.71
CA PHE A 87 11.73 -14.44 12.47
C PHE A 87 10.25 -14.66 12.12
N GLY A 88 9.43 -15.09 13.09
CA GLY A 88 7.98 -15.23 12.87
C GLY A 88 7.31 -13.91 12.51
N THR A 89 7.82 -12.79 13.03
CA THR A 89 7.33 -11.44 12.69
C THR A 89 7.70 -11.05 11.26
N LEU A 90 8.92 -11.33 10.82
CA LEU A 90 9.35 -11.12 9.42
C LEU A 90 8.50 -11.96 8.46
N VAL A 91 8.28 -13.24 8.76
CA VAL A 91 7.41 -14.10 7.94
C VAL A 91 5.97 -13.58 7.92
N ARG A 92 5.43 -13.15 9.06
CA ARG A 92 4.10 -12.51 9.13
C ARG A 92 4.03 -11.29 8.21
N MET A 93 5.02 -10.42 8.27
CA MET A 93 5.10 -9.21 7.46
C MET A 93 5.17 -9.55 5.97
N ALA A 94 6.03 -10.50 5.57
CA ALA A 94 6.10 -10.96 4.19
C ALA A 94 4.77 -11.54 3.70
N MET A 95 4.12 -12.38 4.51
CA MET A 95 2.82 -12.97 4.16
C MET A 95 1.70 -11.93 4.08
N GLU A 96 1.79 -10.85 4.86
CA GLU A 96 0.84 -9.76 4.78
C GLU A 96 1.06 -8.94 3.51
N ILE A 97 2.29 -8.54 3.23
CA ILE A 97 2.62 -7.65 2.11
C ILE A 97 2.41 -8.34 0.77
N LEU A 98 2.87 -9.59 0.64
CA LEU A 98 2.87 -10.32 -0.63
C LEU A 98 1.55 -11.06 -0.89
N PHE A 99 0.84 -11.47 0.15
CA PHE A 99 -0.31 -12.38 0.02
C PHE A 99 -1.57 -11.92 0.77
N PHE A 100 -1.57 -10.74 1.41
CA PHE A 100 -2.70 -10.24 2.22
C PHE A 100 -3.30 -11.32 3.14
N ARG A 101 -2.43 -12.07 3.82
CA ARG A 101 -2.83 -13.24 4.62
C ARG A 101 -3.94 -12.92 5.62
N SER A 102 -3.90 -11.75 6.27
CA SER A 102 -4.96 -11.35 7.21
C SER A 102 -6.32 -11.21 6.52
N LEU A 103 -6.35 -10.65 5.31
CA LEU A 103 -7.56 -10.49 4.51
C LEU A 103 -8.11 -11.84 4.01
N PHE A 104 -7.23 -12.76 3.62
CA PHE A 104 -7.64 -14.12 3.22
C PHE A 104 -8.39 -14.85 4.34
N ARG A 105 -7.94 -14.65 5.58
CA ARG A 105 -8.51 -15.26 6.79
C ARG A 105 -9.61 -14.42 7.44
N ASN A 106 -9.98 -13.29 6.85
CA ASN A 106 -11.00 -12.41 7.40
C ASN A 106 -12.37 -13.08 7.28
N THR A 107 -12.88 -13.56 8.41
CA THR A 107 -14.20 -14.18 8.52
C THR A 107 -15.28 -13.11 8.70
N LYS A 108 -16.21 -13.05 7.75
CA LYS A 108 -17.41 -12.21 7.79
C LYS A 108 -18.56 -13.02 8.37
N ALA A 109 -19.25 -12.49 9.38
CA ALA A 109 -20.56 -13.00 9.79
C ALA A 109 -21.62 -12.46 8.83
N ASP A 110 -22.50 -13.34 8.36
CA ASP A 110 -23.66 -13.04 7.53
C ASP A 110 -24.88 -13.75 8.10
N ILE A 111 -26.09 -13.27 7.79
CA ILE A 111 -27.32 -13.94 8.23
C ILE A 111 -27.97 -14.55 6.99
N LYS A 112 -28.03 -15.87 6.94
CA LYS A 112 -28.71 -16.61 5.88
C LYS A 112 -29.77 -17.49 6.52
N ASP A 113 -31.02 -17.33 6.06
CA ASP A 113 -32.17 -18.10 6.56
C ASP A 113 -32.33 -18.04 8.10
N GLY A 114 -32.10 -16.85 8.67
CA GLY A 114 -32.18 -16.61 10.12
C GLY A 114 -31.00 -17.16 10.94
N LYS A 115 -30.00 -17.80 10.32
CA LYS A 115 -28.80 -18.34 10.97
C LYS A 115 -27.58 -17.49 10.66
N ILE A 116 -26.71 -17.31 11.66
CA ILE A 116 -25.41 -16.67 11.46
C ILE A 116 -24.49 -17.65 10.74
N VAL A 117 -24.09 -17.30 9.53
CA VAL A 117 -23.11 -18.02 8.71
C VAL A 117 -21.82 -17.21 8.67
N TYR A 118 -20.69 -17.88 8.82
CA TYR A 118 -19.38 -17.27 8.76
C TYR A 118 -18.70 -17.60 7.43
N GLY A 119 -18.44 -16.58 6.60
CA GLY A 119 -17.81 -16.73 5.28
C GLY A 119 -16.58 -15.83 5.11
N GLY A 120 -15.55 -16.30 4.41
CA GLY A 120 -14.34 -15.50 4.15
C GLY A 120 -14.51 -14.48 3.02
N ASN A 121 -13.84 -13.33 3.09
CA ASN A 121 -13.81 -12.32 2.02
C ASN A 121 -12.88 -12.69 0.85
N LYS A 122 -12.94 -13.92 0.35
CA LYS A 122 -12.00 -14.49 -0.63
C LYS A 122 -11.99 -13.74 -1.97
N TRP A 123 -13.14 -13.24 -2.43
CA TRP A 123 -13.21 -12.46 -3.67
C TRP A 123 -12.53 -11.10 -3.54
N LEU A 124 -12.64 -10.44 -2.38
CA LEU A 124 -11.91 -9.20 -2.12
C LEU A 124 -10.41 -9.47 -2.04
N TRP A 125 -10.02 -10.58 -1.39
CA TRP A 125 -8.63 -11.02 -1.34
C TRP A 125 -8.07 -11.24 -2.76
N LEU A 126 -8.76 -12.01 -3.60
CA LEU A 126 -8.31 -12.31 -4.96
C LEU A 126 -8.21 -11.04 -5.82
N GLY A 127 -9.24 -10.21 -5.85
CA GLY A 127 -9.21 -8.96 -6.63
C GLY A 127 -8.17 -7.96 -6.12
N GLY A 128 -8.00 -7.86 -4.80
CA GLY A 128 -6.95 -7.04 -4.20
C GLY A 128 -5.55 -7.54 -4.56
N LEU A 129 -5.31 -8.85 -4.45
CA LEU A 129 -4.04 -9.48 -4.76
C LEU A 129 -3.69 -9.37 -6.26
N ALA A 130 -4.66 -9.64 -7.13
CA ALA A 130 -4.53 -9.50 -8.57
C ALA A 130 -4.16 -8.07 -8.98
N PHE A 131 -4.80 -7.06 -8.37
CA PHE A 131 -4.44 -5.66 -8.60
C PHE A 131 -2.99 -5.35 -8.19
N HIS A 132 -2.58 -5.72 -6.97
CA HIS A 132 -1.25 -5.34 -6.48
C HIS A 132 -0.12 -6.05 -7.22
N TRP A 133 -0.27 -7.35 -7.53
CA TRP A 133 0.75 -8.08 -8.27
C TRP A 133 0.87 -7.59 -9.72
N THR A 134 -0.24 -7.37 -10.41
CA THR A 134 -0.16 -6.82 -11.78
C THR A 134 0.38 -5.41 -11.80
N PHE A 135 -0.02 -4.56 -10.84
CA PHE A 135 0.56 -3.21 -10.70
C PHE A 135 2.08 -3.25 -10.46
N LEU A 136 2.55 -4.13 -9.56
CA LEU A 136 3.97 -4.33 -9.30
C LEU A 136 4.71 -4.82 -10.54
N ILE A 137 4.18 -5.84 -11.24
CA ILE A 137 4.81 -6.39 -12.44
C ILE A 137 4.85 -5.33 -13.55
N VAL A 138 3.77 -4.57 -13.75
CA VAL A 138 3.73 -3.44 -14.67
C VAL A 138 4.82 -2.44 -14.33
N LEU A 139 4.94 -2.03 -13.07
CA LEU A 139 5.98 -1.11 -12.61
C LEU A 139 7.40 -1.66 -12.87
N LEU A 140 7.64 -2.95 -12.60
CA LEU A 140 8.93 -3.59 -12.88
C LEU A 140 9.26 -3.61 -14.38
N ARG A 141 8.27 -3.84 -15.26
CA ARG A 141 8.47 -3.76 -16.72
C ARG A 141 8.81 -2.36 -17.19
N HIS A 142 8.33 -1.32 -16.51
CA HIS A 142 8.61 0.06 -16.87
C HIS A 142 10.11 0.40 -16.74
N PHE A 143 10.89 -0.33 -15.92
CA PHE A 143 12.34 -0.13 -15.80
C PHE A 143 13.07 -0.22 -17.15
N ARG A 144 12.52 -0.88 -18.17
CA ARG A 144 13.04 -0.86 -19.55
C ARG A 144 13.30 0.53 -20.11
N PHE A 145 12.52 1.52 -19.68
CA PHE A 145 12.64 2.91 -20.13
C PHE A 145 13.64 3.72 -19.30
N PHE A 146 14.00 3.26 -18.10
CA PHE A 146 14.83 4.00 -17.16
C PHE A 146 16.31 3.59 -17.18
N THR A 147 16.66 2.48 -17.83
CA THR A 147 18.06 2.01 -17.89
C THR A 147 18.48 1.56 -19.29
N GLU A 148 19.77 1.72 -19.59
CA GLU A 148 20.44 1.17 -20.77
C GLU A 148 21.80 0.57 -20.32
N PRO A 149 22.03 -0.75 -20.44
CA PRO A 149 21.13 -1.77 -21.00
C PRO A 149 19.89 -2.06 -20.14
N THR A 150 18.89 -2.72 -20.74
CA THR A 150 17.68 -3.15 -20.00
C THR A 150 18.02 -4.28 -19.02
N PRO A 151 17.52 -4.28 -17.77
CA PRO A 151 17.88 -5.29 -16.78
C PRO A 151 17.29 -6.67 -17.14
N PHE A 152 18.02 -7.74 -16.83
CA PHE A 152 17.65 -9.11 -17.24
C PHE A 152 16.24 -9.52 -16.76
N PHE A 153 15.83 -9.10 -15.56
CA PHE A 153 14.54 -9.46 -14.99
C PHE A 153 13.37 -8.90 -15.81
N VAL A 154 13.56 -7.78 -16.51
CA VAL A 154 12.50 -7.16 -17.32
C VAL A 154 12.17 -8.05 -18.51
N SER A 155 13.20 -8.54 -19.23
CA SER A 155 13.02 -9.46 -20.35
C SER A 155 12.34 -10.77 -19.90
N TRP A 156 12.75 -11.31 -18.75
CA TRP A 156 12.14 -12.51 -18.18
C TRP A 156 10.65 -12.32 -17.87
N ILE A 157 10.30 -11.21 -17.22
CA ILE A 157 8.90 -10.84 -16.94
C ILE A 157 8.10 -10.66 -18.24
N GLN A 158 8.64 -9.94 -19.22
CA GLN A 158 7.95 -9.68 -20.49
C GLN A 158 7.62 -10.97 -21.25
N ASN A 159 8.52 -11.95 -21.23
CA ASN A 159 8.30 -13.26 -21.86
C ASN A 159 7.20 -14.06 -21.17
N LEU A 160 7.18 -14.09 -19.83
CA LEU A 160 6.12 -14.76 -19.07
C LEU A 160 4.76 -14.09 -19.26
N ASP A 161 4.74 -12.76 -19.29
CA ASP A 161 3.52 -11.98 -19.40
C ASP A 161 2.91 -12.01 -20.81
N GLY A 162 3.75 -12.23 -21.83
CA GLY A 162 3.37 -12.45 -23.22
C GLY A 162 3.21 -13.91 -23.63
N LEU A 163 3.18 -14.86 -22.68
CA LEU A 163 3.21 -16.30 -22.93
C LEU A 163 2.08 -16.78 -23.86
N LEU A 164 0.90 -16.15 -23.77
CA LEU A 164 -0.25 -16.54 -24.59
C LEU A 164 -0.09 -16.16 -26.06
N GLN A 165 0.86 -15.28 -26.42
CA GLN A 165 1.14 -14.83 -27.78
C GLN A 165 -0.11 -14.37 -28.56
N ILE A 166 -1.10 -13.82 -27.87
CA ILE A 166 -2.37 -13.37 -28.46
C ILE A 166 -2.17 -11.97 -29.07
N GLY A 167 -2.45 -11.82 -30.37
CA GLY A 167 -2.47 -10.54 -31.07
C GLY A 167 -1.08 -10.00 -31.47
N VAL A 168 -1.09 -8.95 -32.30
CA VAL A 168 0.12 -8.25 -32.76
C VAL A 168 -0.09 -6.74 -32.57
N PRO A 169 0.61 -6.07 -31.62
CA PRO A 169 1.61 -6.60 -30.69
C PRO A 169 1.03 -7.60 -29.67
N VAL A 170 1.90 -8.44 -29.09
CA VAL A 170 1.49 -9.44 -28.08
C VAL A 170 0.77 -8.77 -26.91
N MET A 171 -0.41 -9.30 -26.59
CA MET A 171 -1.21 -8.94 -25.43
C MET A 171 -0.52 -9.39 -24.15
N TYR A 172 -0.34 -8.47 -23.20
CA TYR A 172 0.16 -8.82 -21.88
C TYR A 172 -0.98 -9.19 -20.94
N MET A 173 -0.83 -10.33 -20.25
CA MET A 173 -1.82 -10.82 -19.28
C MET A 173 -2.01 -9.82 -18.13
N THR A 174 -0.93 -9.18 -17.69
CA THR A 174 -0.97 -8.19 -16.60
C THR A 174 -1.83 -6.99 -16.94
N ASP A 175 -1.88 -6.54 -18.19
CA ASP A 175 -2.68 -5.39 -18.62
C ASP A 175 -4.19 -5.71 -18.48
N VAL A 176 -4.60 -6.89 -18.92
CA VAL A 176 -5.99 -7.39 -18.81
C VAL A 176 -6.37 -7.60 -17.35
N ILE A 177 -5.52 -8.29 -16.58
CA ILE A 177 -5.79 -8.60 -15.18
C ILE A 177 -5.80 -7.32 -14.34
N LEU A 178 -4.93 -6.34 -14.62
CA LEU A 178 -4.89 -5.05 -13.92
C LEU A 178 -6.21 -4.29 -14.11
N LEU A 179 -6.65 -4.11 -15.36
CA LEU A 179 -7.89 -3.40 -15.67
C LEU A 179 -9.12 -4.17 -15.16
N GLY A 180 -9.13 -5.49 -15.26
CA GLY A 180 -10.17 -6.36 -14.71
C GLY A 180 -10.27 -6.25 -13.19
N ALA A 181 -9.14 -6.30 -12.48
CA ALA A 181 -9.09 -6.17 -11.02
C ALA A 181 -9.52 -4.77 -10.55
N LEU A 182 -9.06 -3.72 -11.21
CA LEU A 182 -9.48 -2.33 -10.94
C LEU A 182 -10.99 -2.16 -11.14
N THR A 183 -11.53 -2.69 -12.23
CA THR A 183 -12.96 -2.66 -12.54
C THR A 183 -13.75 -3.41 -11.46
N TYR A 184 -13.32 -4.61 -11.09
CA TYR A 184 -13.94 -5.39 -10.01
C TYR A 184 -13.93 -4.63 -8.67
N LEU A 185 -12.79 -4.04 -8.27
CA LEU A 185 -12.68 -3.29 -7.02
C LEU A 185 -13.55 -2.03 -7.03
N PHE A 186 -13.66 -1.35 -8.18
CA PHE A 186 -14.56 -0.23 -8.38
C PHE A 186 -16.02 -0.65 -8.27
N LEU A 187 -16.43 -1.65 -9.04
CA LEU A 187 -17.78 -2.20 -9.03
C LEU A 187 -18.17 -2.66 -7.63
N ARG A 188 -17.30 -3.36 -6.90
CA ARG A 188 -17.53 -3.74 -5.51
C ARG A 188 -17.83 -2.52 -4.63
N ARG A 189 -17.07 -1.43 -4.79
CA ARG A 189 -17.21 -0.21 -3.99
C ARG A 189 -18.49 0.55 -4.33
N VAL A 190 -18.90 0.59 -5.60
CA VAL A 190 -20.14 1.24 -5.98
C VAL A 190 -21.34 0.34 -5.75
N ILE A 191 -21.32 -0.96 -5.99
CA ILE A 191 -22.52 -1.81 -5.89
C ILE A 191 -22.88 -2.10 -4.43
N ILE A 192 -21.92 -2.42 -3.56
CA ILE A 192 -22.21 -2.84 -2.18
C ILE A 192 -22.59 -1.63 -1.32
N PRO A 193 -23.84 -1.54 -0.78
CA PRO A 193 -24.32 -0.35 -0.09
C PRO A 193 -23.47 0.04 1.13
N GLN A 194 -23.06 -0.93 1.93
CA GLN A 194 -22.25 -0.71 3.13
C GLN A 194 -20.89 -0.10 2.79
N VAL A 195 -20.27 -0.57 1.71
CA VAL A 195 -18.97 -0.04 1.25
C VAL A 195 -19.14 1.34 0.64
N ARG A 196 -20.19 1.55 -0.16
CA ARG A 196 -20.52 2.85 -0.74
C ARG A 196 -20.76 3.91 0.33
N TYR A 197 -21.48 3.55 1.40
CA TYR A 197 -21.82 4.44 2.50
C TYR A 197 -20.57 4.99 3.21
N ILE A 198 -19.61 4.12 3.54
CA ILE A 198 -18.36 4.51 4.22
C ILE A 198 -17.28 5.08 3.28
N SER A 199 -17.50 5.07 1.96
CA SER A 199 -16.51 5.54 1.00
C SER A 199 -16.46 7.07 0.90
N LEU A 200 -15.25 7.61 0.80
CA LEU A 200 -14.98 9.05 0.60
C LEU A 200 -14.55 9.34 -0.85
N ALA A 201 -14.57 10.60 -1.27
CA ALA A 201 -14.06 10.99 -2.60
C ALA A 201 -12.59 10.58 -2.80
N SER A 202 -11.79 10.66 -1.73
CA SER A 202 -10.39 10.21 -1.69
C SER A 202 -10.20 8.70 -1.90
N ASP A 203 -11.27 7.90 -1.77
CA ASP A 203 -11.25 6.46 -2.07
C ASP A 203 -11.46 6.19 -3.56
N TYR A 204 -12.29 6.98 -4.23
CA TYR A 204 -12.58 6.83 -5.66
C TYR A 204 -11.47 7.43 -6.54
N PHE A 205 -10.89 8.56 -6.14
CA PHE A 205 -9.92 9.29 -6.96
C PHE A 205 -8.69 8.46 -7.37
N PRO A 206 -7.90 7.85 -6.45
CA PRO A 206 -6.76 7.04 -6.86
C PRO A 206 -7.16 5.80 -7.67
N LEU A 207 -8.37 5.26 -7.47
CA LEU A 207 -8.86 4.13 -8.25
C LEU A 207 -9.11 4.53 -9.72
N PHE A 208 -9.76 5.67 -9.96
CA PHE A 208 -9.92 6.21 -11.30
C PHE A 208 -8.59 6.65 -11.92
N LEU A 209 -7.70 7.25 -11.13
CA LEU A 209 -6.38 7.68 -11.60
C LEU A 209 -5.56 6.49 -12.11
N ILE A 210 -5.46 5.42 -11.32
CA ILE A 210 -4.70 4.23 -11.72
C ILE A 210 -5.38 3.50 -12.89
N MET A 211 -6.72 3.50 -12.94
CA MET A 211 -7.46 2.99 -14.09
C MET A 211 -7.15 3.79 -15.36
N ALA A 212 -7.13 5.13 -15.30
CA ALA A 212 -6.78 5.98 -16.43
C ALA A 212 -5.31 5.80 -16.86
N ILE A 213 -4.37 5.62 -15.92
CA ILE A 213 -2.97 5.30 -16.22
C ILE A 213 -2.88 3.95 -16.96
N GLY A 214 -3.54 2.91 -16.43
CA GLY A 214 -3.58 1.60 -17.06
C GLY A 214 -4.19 1.64 -18.47
N THR A 215 -5.33 2.32 -18.61
CA THR A 215 -6.02 2.49 -19.91
C THR A 215 -5.14 3.24 -20.90
N THR A 216 -4.55 4.37 -20.53
CA THR A 216 -3.65 5.12 -21.44
C THR A 216 -2.43 4.30 -21.83
N GLY A 217 -1.85 3.51 -20.91
CA GLY A 217 -0.77 2.57 -21.22
C GLY A 217 -1.15 1.51 -22.25
N VAL A 218 -2.33 0.90 -22.10
CA VAL A 218 -2.88 -0.07 -23.06
C VAL A 218 -3.15 0.59 -24.42
N LEU A 219 -3.75 1.78 -24.43
CA LEU A 219 -4.04 2.53 -25.66
C LEU A 219 -2.76 2.82 -26.44
N MET A 220 -1.70 3.29 -25.78
CA MET A 220 -0.41 3.59 -26.43
C MET A 220 0.29 2.36 -27.02
N ARG A 221 -0.05 1.16 -26.57
CA ARG A 221 0.55 -0.08 -27.06
C ARG A 221 -0.23 -0.68 -28.21
N TYR A 222 -1.56 -0.74 -28.08
CA TYR A 222 -2.40 -1.55 -28.97
C TYR A 222 -3.17 -0.73 -30.01
N VAL A 223 -3.43 0.56 -29.77
CA VAL A 223 -4.22 1.39 -30.70
C VAL A 223 -3.29 2.08 -31.70
N PRO A 224 -3.36 1.77 -33.02
CA PRO A 224 -2.42 2.30 -34.01
C PRO A 224 -2.31 3.83 -34.04
N SER A 225 -3.43 4.54 -33.89
CA SER A 225 -3.47 6.01 -33.89
C SER A 225 -2.89 6.66 -32.64
N MET A 226 -2.67 5.89 -31.57
CA MET A 226 -2.12 6.36 -30.29
C MET A 226 -0.77 5.72 -29.97
N LYS A 227 -0.20 4.94 -30.89
CA LYS A 227 1.11 4.33 -30.71
C LYS A 227 2.18 5.40 -30.54
N VAL A 228 3.10 5.12 -29.62
CA VAL A 228 4.19 6.03 -29.26
C VAL A 228 5.52 5.45 -29.71
N ASP A 229 6.43 6.33 -30.14
CA ASP A 229 7.80 5.93 -30.43
C ASP A 229 8.54 5.60 -29.13
N ILE A 230 8.87 4.32 -28.98
CA ILE A 230 9.56 3.77 -27.81
C ILE A 230 10.96 4.38 -27.67
N ILE A 231 11.63 4.72 -28.78
CA ILE A 231 12.98 5.30 -28.77
C ILE A 231 12.91 6.72 -28.19
N ALA A 232 12.01 7.55 -28.71
CA ALA A 232 11.78 8.91 -28.22
C ALA A 232 11.38 8.93 -26.73
N VAL A 233 10.49 8.01 -26.32
CA VAL A 233 10.11 7.88 -24.90
C VAL A 233 11.31 7.54 -24.02
N LYS A 234 12.19 6.64 -24.50
CA LYS A 234 13.39 6.23 -23.77
C LYS A 234 14.42 7.36 -23.71
N GLU A 235 14.62 8.10 -24.79
CA GLU A 235 15.49 9.27 -24.84
C GLU A 235 15.05 10.33 -23.82
N LEU A 236 13.76 10.69 -23.80
CA LEU A 236 13.22 11.61 -22.80
C LEU A 236 13.42 11.08 -21.38
N THR A 237 13.10 9.81 -21.14
CA THR A 237 13.18 9.22 -19.79
C THR A 237 14.62 9.19 -19.27
N LEU A 238 15.59 8.80 -20.12
CA LEU A 238 17.01 8.82 -19.76
C LEU A 238 17.53 10.24 -19.58
N GLY A 239 17.10 11.20 -20.41
CA GLY A 239 17.42 12.62 -20.25
C GLY A 239 16.91 13.18 -18.92
N LEU A 240 15.71 12.81 -18.49
CA LEU A 240 15.16 13.20 -17.19
C LEU A 240 15.99 12.67 -16.02
N ILE A 241 16.37 11.38 -16.06
CA ILE A 241 17.20 10.75 -15.01
C ILE A 241 18.61 11.34 -15.00
N GLY A 242 19.19 11.58 -16.18
CA GLY A 242 20.51 12.16 -16.36
C GLY A 242 20.57 13.67 -16.11
N PHE A 243 19.47 14.32 -15.71
CA PHE A 243 19.36 15.76 -15.52
C PHE A 243 19.75 16.60 -16.74
N SER A 244 19.56 16.04 -17.94
CA SER A 244 19.78 16.72 -19.22
C SER A 244 18.53 16.50 -20.11
N PRO A 245 17.38 17.09 -19.72
CA PRO A 245 16.10 16.78 -20.36
C PRO A 245 16.04 17.38 -21.76
N VAL A 246 15.82 16.51 -22.74
CA VAL A 246 15.43 16.88 -24.11
C VAL A 246 14.06 16.29 -24.35
N VAL A 247 13.17 17.05 -24.99
CA VAL A 247 11.86 16.55 -25.41
C VAL A 247 11.94 16.24 -26.90
N PRO A 248 12.04 14.96 -27.30
CA PRO A 248 12.10 14.60 -28.70
C PRO A 248 10.84 15.02 -29.46
N GLU A 249 11.02 15.36 -30.73
CA GLU A 249 9.89 15.61 -31.63
C GLU A 249 9.13 14.30 -31.93
N GLY A 250 7.86 14.41 -32.30
CA GLY A 250 7.05 13.25 -32.70
C GLY A 250 6.42 12.45 -31.56
N ILE A 251 6.64 12.82 -30.30
CA ILE A 251 5.93 12.21 -29.16
C ILE A 251 4.44 12.60 -29.20
N GLY A 252 3.56 11.59 -29.34
CA GLY A 252 2.11 11.79 -29.39
C GLY A 252 1.50 12.28 -28.07
N ALA A 253 0.37 12.97 -28.14
CA ALA A 253 -0.30 13.55 -26.97
C ALA A 253 -0.68 12.51 -25.89
N THR A 254 -1.02 11.28 -26.29
CA THR A 254 -1.36 10.18 -25.37
C THR A 254 -0.21 9.87 -24.39
N PHE A 255 1.05 10.00 -24.83
CA PHE A 255 2.20 9.83 -23.95
C PHE A 255 2.26 10.90 -22.88
N PHE A 256 2.14 12.17 -23.24
CA PHE A 256 2.18 13.27 -22.27
C PHE A 256 1.01 13.19 -21.29
N ILE A 257 -0.17 12.74 -21.73
CA ILE A 257 -1.31 12.47 -20.84
C ILE A 257 -0.96 11.34 -19.86
N HIS A 258 -0.39 10.23 -20.34
CA HIS A 258 0.04 9.12 -19.49
C HIS A 258 1.08 9.58 -18.46
N LEU A 259 2.13 10.27 -18.91
CA LEU A 259 3.18 10.82 -18.06
C LEU A 259 2.64 11.81 -17.03
N PHE A 260 1.70 12.68 -17.43
CA PHE A 260 1.01 13.59 -16.52
C PHE A 260 0.21 12.85 -15.45
N LEU A 261 -0.54 11.80 -15.84
CA LEU A 261 -1.32 11.00 -14.88
C LEU A 261 -0.42 10.26 -13.90
N VAL A 262 0.72 9.71 -14.36
CA VAL A 262 1.73 9.10 -13.48
C VAL A 262 2.36 10.15 -12.56
N SER A 263 2.68 11.34 -13.07
CA SER A 263 3.18 12.46 -12.27
C SER A 263 2.17 12.89 -11.20
N LEU A 264 0.89 12.97 -11.56
CA LEU A 264 -0.20 13.24 -10.63
C LEU A 264 -0.33 12.14 -9.56
N LEU A 265 -0.17 10.87 -9.94
CA LEU A 265 -0.15 9.75 -8.99
C LEU A 265 0.99 9.90 -7.99
N LEU A 266 2.20 10.23 -8.44
CA LEU A 266 3.36 10.46 -7.58
C LEU A 266 3.13 11.65 -6.64
N ALA A 267 2.68 12.79 -7.15
CA ALA A 267 2.41 13.97 -6.33
C ALA A 267 1.28 13.73 -5.30
N TYR A 268 0.24 12.96 -5.66
CA TYR A 268 -0.87 12.62 -4.77
C TYR A 268 -0.51 11.52 -3.75
N PHE A 269 0.47 10.67 -4.06
CA PHE A 269 0.85 9.52 -3.24
C PHE A 269 1.08 9.87 -1.75
N PRO A 270 1.98 10.80 -1.38
CA PRO A 270 2.37 11.02 0.02
C PRO A 270 1.27 11.57 0.92
N ILE A 271 0.26 12.22 0.34
CA ILE A 271 -0.87 12.82 1.06
C ILE A 271 -2.12 11.93 1.08
N SER A 272 -2.07 10.76 0.44
CA SER A 272 -3.23 9.90 0.23
C SER A 272 -3.17 8.58 1.00
N LYS A 273 -4.24 7.77 0.85
CA LYS A 273 -4.33 6.41 1.36
C LYS A 273 -3.32 5.45 0.70
N LEU A 274 -2.67 5.85 -0.40
CA LEU A 274 -1.62 5.05 -1.05
C LEU A 274 -0.37 4.89 -0.16
N MET A 275 -0.19 5.78 0.82
CA MET A 275 0.86 5.69 1.83
C MET A 275 0.82 4.42 2.70
N HIS A 276 -0.23 3.59 2.60
CA HIS A 276 -0.22 2.24 3.17
C HIS A 276 0.99 1.40 2.70
N MET A 277 1.54 1.68 1.51
CA MET A 277 2.76 1.05 0.99
C MET A 277 3.93 1.14 1.98
N GLY A 278 4.17 2.33 2.55
CA GLY A 278 5.22 2.53 3.57
C GLY A 278 4.71 2.27 4.98
N GLY A 279 3.47 2.66 5.27
CA GLY A 279 2.89 2.59 6.62
C GLY A 279 2.78 1.17 7.17
N VAL A 280 2.66 0.15 6.31
CA VAL A 280 2.60 -1.25 6.75
C VAL A 280 3.83 -1.66 7.57
N PHE A 281 5.02 -1.18 7.20
CA PHE A 281 6.30 -1.53 7.84
C PHE A 281 6.48 -0.90 9.22
N LEU A 282 5.81 0.22 9.48
CA LEU A 282 5.93 0.99 10.72
C LEU A 282 4.73 0.78 11.67
N SER A 283 3.85 -0.18 11.37
CA SER A 283 2.70 -0.48 12.22
C SER A 283 3.09 -1.38 13.39
N PRO A 284 3.08 -0.89 14.67
CA PRO A 284 3.49 -1.67 15.85
C PRO A 284 2.67 -2.93 16.08
N THR A 285 1.42 -2.90 15.63
CA THR A 285 0.50 -4.04 15.72
C THR A 285 0.90 -5.19 14.79
N ARG A 286 1.73 -4.90 13.78
CA ARG A 286 2.16 -5.85 12.75
C ARG A 286 3.63 -6.23 12.85
N ASN A 287 4.50 -5.26 13.06
CA ASN A 287 5.96 -5.40 12.96
C ASN A 287 6.68 -5.79 14.27
N LEU A 288 5.94 -5.99 15.37
CA LEU A 288 6.49 -6.43 16.66
C LEU A 288 6.18 -7.90 16.95
N ALA A 289 7.05 -8.59 17.68
CA ALA A 289 6.78 -9.93 18.19
C ALA A 289 5.93 -9.89 19.47
N ASN A 290 4.94 -10.78 19.56
CA ASN A 290 4.14 -11.00 20.77
C ASN A 290 4.91 -11.85 21.79
N ASN A 291 5.77 -11.19 22.57
CA ASN A 291 6.55 -11.82 23.63
C ASN A 291 6.38 -11.12 24.98
N ASN A 292 5.31 -10.36 25.18
CA ASN A 292 5.03 -9.65 26.44
C ASN A 292 4.92 -10.60 27.64
N ARG A 293 4.46 -11.84 27.43
CA ARG A 293 4.38 -12.86 28.49
C ARG A 293 5.71 -13.55 28.80
N ALA A 294 6.72 -13.37 27.94
CA ALA A 294 8.02 -14.03 28.08
C ALA A 294 9.14 -13.06 28.45
N ARG A 295 8.96 -11.77 28.19
CA ARG A 295 9.94 -10.72 28.49
C ARG A 295 9.20 -9.50 29.00
N ARG A 296 9.71 -8.92 30.09
CA ARG A 296 9.28 -7.60 30.57
C ARG A 296 9.76 -6.55 29.56
N HIS A 297 8.86 -5.69 29.11
CA HIS A 297 9.19 -4.52 28.28
C HIS A 297 8.99 -3.28 29.15
N VAL A 298 10.07 -2.57 29.41
CA VAL A 298 10.04 -1.31 30.14
C VAL A 298 9.79 -0.19 29.14
N ASN A 299 8.84 0.68 29.43
CA ASN A 299 8.53 1.81 28.57
C ASN A 299 9.64 2.88 28.74
N PRO A 300 10.41 3.20 27.69
CA PRO A 300 11.48 4.20 27.80
C PRO A 300 10.96 5.64 27.92
N TRP A 301 9.65 5.84 27.72
CA TRP A 301 8.96 7.11 27.93
C TRP A 301 8.29 7.23 29.31
N ASP A 302 8.50 6.27 30.21
CA ASP A 302 8.02 6.41 31.60
C ASP A 302 8.80 7.53 32.31
N TYR A 303 8.06 8.41 32.97
CA TYR A 303 8.63 9.40 33.90
C TYR A 303 8.72 8.77 35.30
N PRO A 304 9.62 9.25 36.17
CA PRO A 304 9.69 8.75 37.54
C PRO A 304 8.38 9.05 38.26
N VAL A 305 7.59 8.01 38.52
CA VAL A 305 6.42 8.08 39.38
C VAL A 305 6.88 7.73 40.79
N LYS A 306 6.60 8.60 41.78
CA LYS A 306 6.78 8.24 43.18
C LYS A 306 5.73 7.18 43.52
N GLY A 307 6.14 5.92 43.50
CA GLY A 307 5.31 4.81 43.94
C GLY A 307 5.18 4.78 45.46
N HIS A 308 4.26 3.95 45.93
CA HIS A 308 4.19 3.49 47.31
C HIS A 308 4.65 2.04 47.29
N SER A 309 5.82 1.78 47.86
CA SER A 309 6.38 0.43 47.90
C SER A 309 5.53 -0.46 48.81
N TYR A 310 5.65 -1.78 48.62
CA TYR A 310 4.97 -2.72 49.52
C TYR A 310 5.44 -2.51 50.97
N GLU A 311 6.72 -2.22 51.20
CA GLU A 311 7.24 -1.95 52.54
C GLU A 311 6.62 -0.70 53.17
N GLU A 312 6.54 0.40 52.42
CA GLU A 312 5.89 1.64 52.90
C GLU A 312 4.39 1.41 53.16
N TRP A 313 3.73 0.61 52.32
CA TRP A 313 2.32 0.24 52.48
C TRP A 313 2.11 -0.68 53.69
N GLU A 314 2.97 -1.68 53.87
CA GLU A 314 2.95 -2.58 55.02
C GLU A 314 3.20 -1.79 56.31
N ASP A 315 4.18 -0.88 56.34
CA ASP A 315 4.45 -0.02 57.50
C ASP A 315 3.24 0.89 57.85
N GLU A 316 2.54 1.42 56.85
CA GLU A 316 1.35 2.25 57.07
C GLU A 316 0.11 1.47 57.56
N PHE A 317 -0.08 0.24 57.06
CA PHE A 317 -1.30 -0.55 57.30
C PHE A 317 -1.09 -1.77 58.20
N ARG A 318 0.11 -1.94 58.78
CA ARG A 318 0.54 -3.13 59.52
C ARG A 318 -0.46 -3.64 60.54
N GLU A 319 -0.91 -2.76 61.45
CA GLU A 319 -1.84 -3.13 62.51
C GLU A 319 -3.17 -3.62 61.94
N LEU A 320 -3.69 -2.93 60.93
CA LEU A 320 -4.93 -3.33 60.25
C LEU A 320 -4.78 -4.67 59.51
N MET A 321 -3.61 -4.91 58.91
CA MET A 321 -3.31 -6.17 58.24
C MET A 321 -3.21 -7.32 59.23
N LYS A 322 -2.52 -7.10 60.37
CA LYS A 322 -2.38 -8.06 61.46
C LYS A 322 -3.73 -8.43 62.08
N ASP A 323 -4.56 -7.43 62.36
CA ASP A 323 -5.91 -7.61 62.89
C ASP A 323 -6.80 -8.41 61.94
N CYS A 324 -6.60 -8.25 60.63
CA CYS A 324 -7.31 -9.02 59.60
C CYS A 324 -6.66 -10.38 59.28
N GLY A 325 -5.59 -10.76 59.98
CA GLY A 325 -4.89 -12.02 59.77
C GLY A 325 -4.17 -12.13 58.41
N LEU A 326 -3.80 -11.00 57.79
CA LEU A 326 -3.02 -10.99 56.57
C LEU A 326 -1.54 -11.29 56.85
N PRO A 327 -0.84 -12.02 55.96
CA PRO A 327 0.58 -12.30 56.12
C PRO A 327 1.42 -11.02 55.99
N LEU A 328 2.37 -10.85 56.91
CA LEU A 328 3.34 -9.74 56.94
C LEU A 328 4.73 -10.26 56.55
N GLU A 329 5.52 -9.48 55.81
CA GLU A 329 6.91 -9.81 55.49
C GLU A 329 7.86 -9.42 56.63
N LYS A 330 7.52 -8.39 57.40
CA LYS A 330 8.25 -7.98 58.61
C LYS A 330 7.43 -8.37 59.84
N GLU A 331 7.99 -9.22 60.72
CA GLU A 331 7.30 -9.67 61.94
C GLU A 331 7.24 -8.57 63.04
N GLU A 332 8.06 -7.52 62.92
CA GLU A 332 8.09 -6.34 63.80
C GLU A 332 8.06 -5.03 63.04
#